data_AF-A0A355EXX2-F1
#
_entry.id   AF-A0A355EXX2-F1
#
_cell.length_a   1.000
_cell.length_b   1.000
_cell.length_c   1.000
_cell.angle_alpha   90.00
_cell.angle_beta   90.00
_cell.angle_gamma   90.00
#
_symmetry.space_group_name_H-M   'P 1'
#
loop_
_entity.id
_entity.type
_entity.pdbx_description
1 polymer ?
#
loop_
_entity_poly.entity_id
_entity_poly.type
_entity_poly.pdbx_seq_one_letter_code
_entity_poly.pdbx_strand_id
1 'polypeptide(L)'
;QAAASDRVLVTPPFGVLAGTALSFWHTYAFETNLAGTQCYDGGTLEISTDGGTAWSVVPDAAFTSGLFNGTVNASFGNPIGGRRAWCQGTVGAMTQVNVNLGSFAGAAGARLRWHAGDDQATAAAGWYVDSVTLTNAGLASACSPAVPPTPRDFYTLTPCRIVDTRNPAGPLAGPALVAGATRTFVLTGTCGVPATAKALMLNLTAIQPAAAGYLTLFPANLAEPVAASITFAAGAILSNNATVGLATDASGGIKVKNGSAGTLHLAIDVTGYYE
;
A
#
# COMPACT_ATOMS: atom_id res chain seq x y z
N GLN A 1 -29.88 9.89 4.20
CA GLN A 1 -29.63 9.04 3.03
C GLN A 1 -30.94 8.35 2.69
N ALA A 2 -31.31 8.28 1.41
CA ALA A 2 -32.59 7.72 0.94
C ALA A 2 -32.35 6.55 -0.02
N ALA A 3 -31.30 5.77 0.24
CA ALA A 3 -30.91 4.58 -0.50
C ALA A 3 -30.05 3.69 0.41
N ALA A 4 -30.17 2.37 0.24
CA ALA A 4 -29.33 1.40 0.91
C ALA A 4 -27.85 1.74 0.66
N SER A 5 -27.07 1.79 1.73
CA SER A 5 -25.68 2.23 1.70
C SER A 5 -24.79 1.18 2.35
N ASP A 6 -23.70 0.84 1.65
CA ASP A 6 -22.64 -0.08 2.11
C ASP A 6 -21.35 0.74 2.23
N ARG A 7 -20.90 0.94 3.47
CA ARG A 7 -19.76 1.80 3.79
C ARG A 7 -18.75 1.01 4.60
N VAL A 8 -17.50 1.00 4.12
CA VAL A 8 -16.44 0.20 4.72
C VAL A 8 -15.17 1.00 4.97
N LEU A 9 -14.57 0.77 6.14
CA LEU A 9 -13.21 1.17 6.47
C LEU A 9 -12.39 -0.10 6.73
N VAL A 10 -11.33 -0.33 5.96
CA VAL A 10 -10.53 -1.57 5.99
C VAL A 10 -9.09 -1.29 6.41
N THR A 11 -8.53 -2.10 7.31
CA THR A 11 -7.12 -1.97 7.70
C THR A 11 -6.18 -2.41 6.57
N PRO A 12 -4.92 -1.94 6.59
CA PRO A 12 -3.82 -2.68 5.97
C PRO A 12 -3.77 -4.13 6.47
N PRO A 13 -3.14 -5.06 5.73
CA PRO A 13 -2.97 -6.43 6.22
C PRO A 13 -2.03 -6.46 7.43
N PHE A 14 -2.26 -7.39 8.36
CA PHE A 14 -1.40 -7.67 9.50
C PHE A 14 -1.36 -9.17 9.81
N GLY A 15 -0.36 -9.60 10.59
CA GLY A 15 -0.28 -10.94 11.14
C GLY A 15 -0.99 -11.03 12.49
N VAL A 16 -1.82 -12.05 12.71
CA VAL A 16 -2.42 -12.31 14.02
C VAL A 16 -1.52 -13.24 14.84
N LEU A 17 -1.18 -12.82 16.05
CA LEU A 17 -0.47 -13.58 17.08
C LEU A 17 -1.44 -13.94 18.23
N ALA A 18 -1.06 -14.90 19.07
CA ALA A 18 -1.91 -15.39 20.16
C ALA A 18 -2.35 -14.29 21.17
N GLY A 19 -1.61 -13.19 21.28
CA GLY A 19 -1.95 -12.04 22.12
C GLY A 19 -2.28 -10.78 21.34
N THR A 20 -2.62 -10.87 20.04
CA THR A 20 -3.03 -9.69 19.27
C THR A 20 -4.33 -9.14 19.81
N ALA A 21 -4.38 -7.85 20.10
CA ALA A 21 -5.58 -7.19 20.59
C ALA A 21 -5.83 -5.88 19.83
N LEU A 22 -7.10 -5.60 19.58
CA LEU A 22 -7.60 -4.37 18.98
C LEU A 22 -8.29 -3.54 20.05
N SER A 23 -8.07 -2.23 20.02
CA SER A 23 -8.92 -1.25 20.71
C SER A 23 -9.26 -0.11 19.76
N PHE A 24 -10.46 0.45 19.86
CA PHE A 24 -10.82 1.69 19.18
C PHE A 24 -11.91 2.42 19.96
N TRP A 25 -12.07 3.70 19.69
CA TRP A 25 -13.14 4.52 20.23
C TRP A 25 -14.20 4.72 19.16
N HIS A 26 -15.47 4.69 19.54
CA HIS A 26 -16.54 4.98 18.61
C HIS A 26 -17.74 5.69 19.24
N THR A 27 -18.54 6.34 18.41
CA THR A 27 -19.90 6.78 18.74
C THR A 27 -20.77 6.60 17.51
N TYR A 28 -22.05 6.27 17.70
CA TYR A 28 -22.93 5.96 16.59
C TYR A 28 -24.38 6.34 16.86
N ALA A 29 -25.13 6.57 15.79
CA ALA A 29 -26.58 6.63 15.77
C ALA A 29 -27.08 5.99 14.47
N PHE A 30 -27.84 4.92 14.61
CA PHE A 30 -28.40 4.09 13.53
C PHE A 30 -29.93 3.98 13.65
N GLU A 31 -30.62 3.79 12.53
CA GLU A 31 -32.08 3.65 12.51
C GLU A 31 -32.56 2.44 13.32
N THR A 32 -33.66 2.65 14.03
CA THR A 32 -34.39 1.62 14.78
C THR A 32 -35.90 1.86 14.64
N ASN A 33 -36.70 0.84 14.94
CA ASN A 33 -38.13 1.04 15.17
C ASN A 33 -38.38 2.02 16.34
N LEU A 34 -39.59 2.60 16.40
CA LEU A 34 -39.98 3.57 17.45
C LEU A 34 -39.81 3.04 18.88
N ALA A 35 -39.90 1.72 19.07
CA ALA A 35 -39.74 1.08 20.37
C ALA A 35 -38.27 0.87 20.78
N GLY A 36 -37.29 1.11 19.89
CA GLY A 36 -35.89 0.85 20.19
C GLY A 36 -35.59 -0.63 20.44
N THR A 37 -36.26 -1.54 19.72
CA THR A 37 -36.08 -3.00 19.88
C THR A 37 -35.59 -3.69 18.61
N GLN A 38 -35.67 -3.03 17.45
CA GLN A 38 -35.33 -3.62 16.17
C GLN A 38 -34.36 -2.74 15.40
N CYS A 39 -33.23 -3.33 15.00
CA CYS A 39 -32.17 -2.64 14.29
C CYS A 39 -32.39 -2.72 12.78
N TYR A 40 -32.64 -1.58 12.14
CA TYR A 40 -32.76 -1.49 10.69
C TYR A 40 -31.41 -1.16 10.07
N ASP A 41 -30.64 -0.28 10.73
CA ASP A 41 -29.25 0.03 10.38
C ASP A 41 -28.27 -0.43 11.45
N GLY A 42 -26.99 -0.52 11.08
CA GLY A 42 -25.95 -0.80 12.05
C GLY A 42 -24.53 -0.76 11.51
N GLY A 43 -23.58 -0.88 12.43
CA GLY A 43 -22.17 -1.07 12.15
C GLY A 43 -21.67 -2.39 12.72
N THR A 44 -21.01 -3.21 11.92
CA THR A 44 -20.37 -4.45 12.37
C THR A 44 -18.85 -4.38 12.22
N LEU A 45 -18.15 -5.10 13.09
CA LEU A 45 -16.71 -5.34 12.98
C LEU A 45 -16.49 -6.72 12.40
N GLU A 46 -15.79 -6.77 11.27
CA GLU A 46 -15.50 -8.00 10.54
C GLU A 46 -13.99 -8.24 10.44
N ILE A 47 -13.62 -9.51 10.32
CA ILE A 47 -12.25 -9.96 10.07
C ILE A 47 -12.21 -10.86 8.84
N SER A 48 -11.17 -10.65 8.04
CA SER A 48 -10.73 -11.57 6.99
C SER A 48 -9.40 -12.20 7.41
N THR A 49 -9.25 -13.50 7.20
CA THR A 49 -7.99 -14.24 7.45
C THR A 49 -7.31 -14.70 6.16
N ASP A 50 -7.86 -14.34 4.99
CA ASP A 50 -7.45 -14.79 3.66
C ASP A 50 -7.06 -13.63 2.73
N GLY A 51 -6.59 -12.52 3.31
CA GLY A 51 -6.10 -11.37 2.55
C GLY A 51 -7.20 -10.41 2.06
N GLY A 52 -8.45 -10.64 2.47
CA GLY A 52 -9.61 -9.81 2.14
C GLY A 52 -10.63 -10.46 1.20
N THR A 53 -10.47 -11.74 0.86
CA THR A 53 -11.35 -12.46 -0.06
C THR A 53 -12.67 -12.85 0.62
N ALA A 54 -12.62 -13.35 1.86
CA ALA A 54 -13.80 -13.65 2.67
C ALA A 54 -13.79 -12.86 3.98
N TRP A 55 -14.99 -12.48 4.44
CA TRP A 55 -15.21 -11.69 5.64
C TRP A 55 -16.18 -12.40 6.58
N SER A 56 -15.85 -12.40 7.86
CA SER A 56 -16.72 -12.93 8.93
C SER A 56 -16.85 -11.89 10.02
N VAL A 57 -18.03 -11.81 10.66
CA VAL A 57 -18.22 -10.95 11.83
C VAL A 57 -17.33 -11.45 12.96
N VAL A 58 -16.60 -10.53 13.61
CA VAL A 58 -15.79 -10.87 14.79
C VAL A 58 -16.72 -11.46 15.86
N PRO A 59 -16.44 -12.66 16.40
CA PRO A 59 -17.35 -13.33 17.31
C PRO A 59 -17.47 -12.58 18.64
N ASP A 60 -18.65 -12.60 19.25
CA ASP A 60 -18.91 -11.99 20.56
C ASP A 60 -17.87 -12.35 21.63
N ALA A 61 -17.44 -13.62 21.65
CA ALA A 61 -16.46 -14.13 22.60
C ALA A 61 -15.08 -13.45 22.48
N ALA A 62 -14.79 -12.76 21.38
CA ALA A 62 -13.56 -11.99 21.20
C ALA A 62 -13.62 -10.62 21.89
N PHE A 63 -14.81 -10.07 22.18
CA PHE A 63 -14.94 -8.74 22.79
C PHE A 63 -14.69 -8.81 24.29
N THR A 64 -13.76 -8.01 24.78
CA THR A 64 -13.52 -7.83 26.22
C THR A 64 -14.25 -6.59 26.76
N SER A 65 -14.62 -5.63 25.90
CA SER A 65 -15.55 -4.54 26.21
C SER A 65 -16.20 -3.98 24.95
N GLY A 66 -17.34 -3.30 25.09
CA GLY A 66 -18.01 -2.63 23.97
C GLY A 66 -18.64 -3.60 22.96
N LEU A 67 -19.12 -4.75 23.44
CA LEU A 67 -19.76 -5.80 22.62
C LEU A 67 -20.92 -5.24 21.78
N PHE A 68 -21.19 -5.87 20.63
CA PHE A 68 -22.38 -5.64 19.82
C PHE A 68 -23.68 -5.70 20.65
N ASN A 69 -24.58 -4.74 20.44
CA ASN A 69 -25.84 -4.64 21.18
C ASN A 69 -27.05 -5.24 20.45
N GLY A 70 -26.90 -5.69 19.19
CA GLY A 70 -28.00 -6.28 18.46
C GLY A 70 -27.60 -7.02 17.18
N THR A 71 -28.62 -7.31 16.37
CA THR A 71 -28.52 -7.92 15.05
C THR A 71 -29.33 -7.08 14.08
N VAL A 72 -28.75 -6.73 12.93
CA VAL A 72 -29.46 -5.97 11.90
C VAL A 72 -30.53 -6.85 11.25
N ASN A 73 -31.72 -6.30 11.03
CA ASN A 73 -32.82 -7.02 10.41
C ASN A 73 -32.48 -7.39 8.95
N ALA A 74 -32.75 -8.64 8.56
CA ALA A 74 -32.47 -9.15 7.21
C ALA A 74 -33.53 -8.76 6.15
N SER A 75 -34.72 -8.35 6.57
CA SER A 75 -35.89 -8.19 5.67
C SER A 75 -35.96 -6.85 4.94
N PHE A 76 -35.10 -5.88 5.28
CA PHE A 76 -35.19 -4.50 4.77
C PHE A 76 -34.12 -4.16 3.73
N GLY A 77 -33.41 -5.15 3.20
CA GLY A 77 -32.41 -4.94 2.15
C GLY A 77 -31.12 -4.28 2.62
N ASN A 78 -30.89 -4.23 3.94
CA ASN A 78 -29.63 -3.76 4.51
C ASN A 78 -28.47 -4.72 4.12
N PRO A 79 -27.32 -4.23 3.62
CA PRO A 79 -26.20 -5.07 3.19
C PRO A 79 -25.55 -5.88 4.32
N ILE A 80 -25.80 -5.52 5.58
CA ILE A 80 -25.39 -6.28 6.78
C ILE A 80 -26.54 -6.99 7.50
N GLY A 81 -27.69 -7.17 6.84
CA GLY A 81 -28.82 -7.91 7.35
C GLY A 81 -28.45 -9.29 7.91
N GLY A 82 -28.90 -9.57 9.12
CA GLY A 82 -28.62 -10.81 9.86
C GLY A 82 -27.27 -10.83 10.61
N ARG A 83 -26.42 -9.81 10.46
CA ARG A 83 -25.12 -9.74 11.15
C ARG A 83 -25.26 -9.10 12.53
N ARG A 84 -24.42 -9.55 13.48
CA ARG A 84 -24.24 -8.87 14.78
C ARG A 84 -23.61 -7.51 14.56
N ALA A 85 -24.17 -6.50 15.22
CA ALA A 85 -23.81 -5.11 14.99
C ALA A 85 -24.03 -4.25 16.24
N TRP A 86 -23.42 -3.07 16.22
CA TRP A 86 -23.89 -1.92 16.96
C TRP A 86 -24.99 -1.24 16.16
N CYS A 87 -26.14 -1.05 16.80
CA CYS A 87 -27.29 -0.37 16.23
C CYS A 87 -27.92 0.53 17.28
N GLN A 88 -28.90 1.34 16.85
CA GLN A 88 -29.50 2.39 17.68
C GLN A 88 -28.45 3.45 18.05
N GLY A 89 -28.53 4.01 19.26
CA GLY A 89 -27.54 4.93 19.79
C GLY A 89 -27.84 6.41 19.51
N THR A 90 -26.97 7.27 20.01
CA THR A 90 -27.00 8.70 19.80
C THR A 90 -25.56 9.18 19.73
N VAL A 91 -25.24 10.07 18.79
CA VAL A 91 -23.89 10.62 18.68
C VAL A 91 -23.59 11.48 19.91
N GLY A 92 -22.54 11.13 20.64
CA GLY A 92 -22.13 11.78 21.89
C GLY A 92 -20.67 11.49 22.22
N ALA A 93 -20.34 11.39 23.51
CA ALA A 93 -19.00 10.99 23.94
C ALA A 93 -18.67 9.58 23.42
N MET A 94 -17.48 9.40 22.84
CA MET A 94 -17.07 8.10 22.33
C MET A 94 -16.86 7.10 23.47
N THR A 95 -17.21 5.85 23.22
CA THR A 95 -16.95 4.71 24.11
C THR A 95 -15.88 3.81 23.49
N GLN A 96 -15.11 3.12 24.34
CA GLN A 96 -14.04 2.25 23.87
C GLN A 96 -14.50 0.80 23.69
N VAL A 97 -14.16 0.22 22.54
CA VAL A 97 -14.30 -1.20 22.24
C VAL A 97 -12.92 -1.85 22.36
N ASN A 98 -12.86 -3.00 23.02
CA ASN A 98 -11.64 -3.81 23.16
C ASN A 98 -11.92 -5.25 22.72
N VAL A 99 -11.04 -5.81 21.91
CA VAL A 99 -11.19 -7.12 21.27
C VAL A 99 -9.90 -7.92 21.35
N ASN A 100 -9.98 -9.16 21.84
CA ASN A 100 -8.91 -10.14 21.76
C ASN A 100 -9.03 -10.93 20.46
N LEU A 101 -8.04 -10.80 19.57
CA LEU A 101 -8.00 -11.48 18.27
C LEU A 101 -7.20 -12.78 18.30
N GLY A 102 -6.73 -13.23 19.46
CA GLY A 102 -5.86 -14.41 19.61
C GLY A 102 -6.45 -15.70 19.05
N SER A 103 -7.78 -15.82 18.94
CA SER A 103 -8.43 -16.97 18.31
C SER A 103 -8.14 -17.09 16.80
N PHE A 104 -7.67 -16.02 16.16
CA PHE A 104 -7.29 -15.98 14.74
C PHE A 104 -5.77 -16.10 14.53
N ALA A 105 -5.00 -16.44 15.57
CA ALA A 105 -3.55 -16.54 15.50
C ALA A 105 -3.08 -17.47 14.36
N GLY A 106 -2.04 -17.03 13.66
CA GLY A 106 -1.50 -17.71 12.48
C GLY A 106 -1.97 -17.12 11.14
N ALA A 107 -3.00 -16.27 11.13
CA ALA A 107 -3.41 -15.53 9.93
C ALA A 107 -2.39 -14.43 9.59
N ALA A 108 -1.52 -14.67 8.60
CA ALA A 108 -0.38 -13.81 8.24
C ALA A 108 -0.74 -12.57 7.37
N GLY A 109 -1.99 -12.48 6.92
CA GLY A 109 -2.50 -11.39 6.07
C GLY A 109 -3.91 -11.00 6.47
N ALA A 110 -4.22 -11.06 7.76
CA ALA A 110 -5.52 -10.70 8.27
C ALA A 110 -5.83 -9.22 8.04
N ARG A 111 -7.11 -8.89 7.89
CA ARG A 111 -7.61 -7.52 7.78
C ARG A 111 -8.83 -7.37 8.66
N LEU A 112 -9.00 -6.20 9.25
CA LEU A 112 -10.22 -5.82 9.95
C LEU A 112 -11.00 -4.82 9.09
N ARG A 113 -12.33 -4.86 9.22
CA ARG A 113 -13.23 -3.93 8.54
C ARG A 113 -14.33 -3.47 9.46
N TRP A 114 -14.49 -2.15 9.56
CA TRP A 114 -15.69 -1.52 10.10
C TRP A 114 -16.67 -1.36 8.93
N HIS A 115 -17.80 -2.07 9.01
CA HIS A 115 -18.77 -2.19 7.93
C HIS A 115 -20.11 -1.63 8.42
N ALA A 116 -20.47 -0.45 7.94
CA ALA A 116 -21.78 0.16 8.18
C ALA A 116 -22.72 -0.19 7.03
N GLY A 117 -23.89 -0.70 7.37
CA GLY A 117 -24.97 -0.94 6.42
C GLY A 117 -26.20 -0.15 6.83
N ASP A 118 -26.79 0.53 5.86
CA ASP A 118 -28.06 1.23 6.00
C ASP A 118 -29.12 0.61 5.07
N ASP A 119 -30.37 0.60 5.48
CA ASP A 119 -31.50 0.18 4.65
C ASP A 119 -31.97 1.33 3.70
N GLN A 120 -33.12 1.18 3.05
CA GLN A 120 -33.62 2.17 2.09
C GLN A 120 -34.42 3.33 2.71
N ALA A 121 -34.61 3.33 4.02
CA ALA A 121 -35.42 4.27 4.78
C ALA A 121 -34.56 5.07 5.80
N THR A 122 -35.21 6.06 6.42
CA THR A 122 -34.73 6.98 7.48
C THR A 122 -33.21 7.13 7.70
N ALA A 123 -32.70 8.32 7.42
CA ALA A 123 -31.32 8.66 7.74
C ALA A 123 -31.07 8.85 9.24
N ALA A 124 -30.02 8.22 9.77
CA ALA A 124 -29.42 8.57 11.06
C ALA A 124 -28.06 9.28 10.88
N ALA A 125 -27.46 9.77 11.97
CA ALA A 125 -26.18 10.48 11.93
C ALA A 125 -25.00 9.57 11.50
N GLY A 126 -25.12 8.25 11.70
CA GLY A 126 -24.14 7.26 11.27
C GLY A 126 -23.12 6.94 12.35
N TRP A 127 -21.88 6.62 11.94
CA TRP A 127 -20.87 6.01 12.80
C TRP A 127 -19.52 6.70 12.65
N TYR A 128 -18.91 7.02 13.80
CA TYR A 128 -17.59 7.62 13.91
C TYR A 128 -16.68 6.67 14.68
N VAL A 129 -15.49 6.41 14.13
CA VAL A 129 -14.46 5.55 14.71
C VAL A 129 -13.18 6.36 14.79
N ASP A 130 -12.50 6.30 15.93
CA ASP A 130 -11.24 7.02 16.16
C ASP A 130 -10.31 6.22 17.09
N SER A 131 -9.05 6.64 17.16
CA SER A 131 -8.03 6.10 18.07
C SER A 131 -7.91 4.57 17.98
N VAL A 132 -7.88 4.07 16.75
CA VAL A 132 -7.71 2.65 16.43
C VAL A 132 -6.28 2.23 16.77
N THR A 133 -6.14 1.28 17.68
CA THR A 133 -4.86 0.70 18.10
C THR A 133 -4.91 -0.81 17.95
N LEU A 134 -3.90 -1.37 17.29
CA LEU A 134 -3.67 -2.80 17.21
C LEU A 134 -2.36 -3.11 17.92
N THR A 135 -2.40 -3.97 18.93
CA THR A 135 -1.23 -4.33 19.75
C THR A 135 -0.83 -5.78 19.49
N ASN A 136 0.47 -6.06 19.62
CA ASN A 136 1.05 -7.39 19.44
C ASN A 136 0.60 -8.05 18.11
N ALA A 137 0.54 -7.26 17.04
CA ALA A 137 0.29 -7.74 15.70
C ALA A 137 1.62 -8.09 15.03
N GLY A 138 1.64 -9.22 14.32
CA GLY A 138 2.72 -9.56 13.41
C GLY A 138 2.72 -8.61 12.22
N LEU A 139 3.90 -8.40 11.64
CA LEU A 139 4.00 -7.74 10.34
C LEU A 139 3.32 -8.64 9.31
N ALA A 140 2.38 -8.10 8.53
CA ALA A 140 1.91 -8.82 7.35
C ALA A 140 3.11 -9.05 6.43
N SER A 141 3.22 -10.27 5.91
CA SER A 141 4.32 -10.67 5.02
C SER A 141 4.39 -9.87 3.70
N ALA A 142 3.48 -8.90 3.49
CA ALA A 142 3.48 -7.97 2.36
C ALA A 142 4.47 -6.79 2.54
N CYS A 143 4.84 -6.46 3.76
CA CYS A 143 5.94 -5.53 4.06
C CYS A 143 6.89 -6.24 5.03
N SER A 144 7.73 -7.12 4.51
CA SER A 144 9.00 -7.33 5.20
C SER A 144 9.72 -5.98 5.13
N PRO A 145 9.98 -5.26 6.24
CA PRO A 145 10.98 -4.22 6.19
C PRO A 145 12.21 -4.91 5.64
N ALA A 146 12.71 -4.43 4.49
CA ALA A 146 14.03 -4.84 4.04
C ALA A 146 14.92 -4.77 5.28
N VAL A 147 15.60 -5.88 5.60
CA VAL A 147 16.61 -5.92 6.68
C VAL A 147 17.29 -4.55 6.67
N PRO A 148 17.25 -3.79 7.79
CA PRO A 148 17.80 -2.43 7.80
C PRO A 148 19.13 -2.50 7.08
N PRO A 149 19.29 -1.79 5.94
CA PRO A 149 20.45 -2.00 5.10
C PRO A 149 21.65 -1.79 6.02
N THR A 150 22.48 -2.82 6.15
CA THR A 150 23.73 -2.70 6.90
C THR A 150 24.39 -1.40 6.44
N PRO A 151 24.76 -0.48 7.35
CA PRO A 151 25.28 0.82 6.98
C PRO A 151 26.34 0.69 5.88
N ARG A 152 26.27 1.61 4.92
CA ARG A 152 27.17 1.66 3.77
C ARG A 152 27.90 2.97 3.79
N ASP A 153 29.17 2.94 3.43
CA ASP A 153 29.95 4.15 3.24
C ASP A 153 29.63 4.73 1.87
N PHE A 154 29.62 6.05 1.76
CA PHE A 154 29.41 6.76 0.50
C PHE A 154 30.75 7.20 -0.08
N TYR A 155 30.99 6.80 -1.32
CA TYR A 155 32.19 7.14 -2.08
C TYR A 155 31.80 8.03 -3.27
N THR A 156 32.41 9.22 -3.32
CA THR A 156 32.21 10.13 -4.45
C THR A 156 32.98 9.66 -5.67
N LEU A 157 32.42 9.93 -6.84
CA LEU A 157 33.06 9.74 -8.13
C LEU A 157 33.16 11.08 -8.85
N THR A 158 34.17 11.22 -9.71
CA THR A 158 34.12 12.26 -10.74
C THR A 158 32.88 12.01 -11.59
N PRO A 159 31.96 12.98 -11.74
CA PRO A 159 30.72 12.78 -12.49
C PRO A 159 30.97 12.18 -13.87
N CYS A 160 30.29 11.08 -14.19
CA CYS A 160 30.54 10.30 -15.40
C CYS A 160 29.24 9.85 -16.05
N ARG A 161 29.09 10.13 -17.34
CA ARG A 161 27.95 9.62 -18.13
C ARG A 161 28.14 8.15 -18.44
N ILE A 162 27.46 7.29 -17.69
CA ILE A 162 27.59 5.83 -17.81
C ILE A 162 26.63 5.24 -18.84
N VAL A 163 25.44 5.83 -19.03
CA VAL A 163 24.49 5.43 -20.08
C VAL A 163 24.15 6.62 -20.96
N ASP A 164 24.14 6.42 -22.27
CA ASP A 164 23.60 7.39 -23.23
C ASP A 164 23.04 6.69 -24.46
N THR A 165 21.71 6.58 -24.51
CA THR A 165 21.02 5.83 -25.55
C THR A 165 20.91 6.56 -26.89
N ARG A 166 21.50 7.75 -27.01
CA ARG A 166 21.66 8.47 -28.30
C ARG A 166 22.84 7.94 -29.10
N ASN A 167 23.79 7.29 -28.43
CA ASN A 167 24.95 6.66 -29.06
C ASN A 167 24.55 5.40 -29.84
N PRO A 168 25.43 4.91 -30.74
CA PRO A 168 25.21 3.66 -31.47
C PRO A 168 24.84 2.49 -30.55
N ALA A 169 24.16 1.48 -31.12
CA ALA A 169 23.63 0.37 -30.34
C ALA A 169 24.72 -0.33 -29.50
N GLY A 170 24.44 -0.52 -28.21
CA GLY A 170 25.38 -1.14 -27.28
C GLY A 170 24.80 -1.32 -25.87
N PRO A 171 25.49 -2.07 -24.99
CA PRO A 171 24.98 -2.43 -23.67
C PRO A 171 24.58 -1.24 -22.79
N LEU A 172 25.36 -0.16 -22.84
CA LEU A 172 25.13 1.09 -22.11
C LEU A 172 24.74 2.25 -23.04
N ALA A 173 24.34 1.94 -24.27
CA ALA A 173 24.09 2.91 -25.31
C ALA A 173 22.73 2.65 -25.97
N GLY A 174 22.58 3.02 -27.24
CA GLY A 174 21.36 2.80 -28.00
C GLY A 174 20.94 1.32 -28.01
N PRO A 175 19.71 1.02 -28.45
CA PRO A 175 18.72 1.95 -28.99
C PRO A 175 18.01 2.78 -27.90
N ALA A 176 17.18 3.75 -28.29
CA ALA A 176 16.28 4.45 -27.37
C ALA A 176 15.37 3.49 -26.59
N LEU A 177 14.81 3.94 -25.47
CA LEU A 177 13.80 3.16 -24.74
C LEU A 177 12.48 3.27 -25.50
N VAL A 178 11.95 2.12 -25.95
CA VAL A 178 10.66 2.07 -26.64
C VAL A 178 9.49 2.13 -25.65
N ALA A 179 8.29 2.42 -26.16
CA ALA A 179 7.09 2.54 -25.36
C ALA A 179 6.82 1.28 -24.53
N GLY A 180 6.52 1.45 -23.25
CA GLY A 180 6.24 0.34 -22.33
C GLY A 180 7.41 -0.61 -22.03
N ALA A 181 8.60 -0.40 -22.60
CA ALA A 181 9.71 -1.34 -22.44
C ALA A 181 10.52 -1.09 -21.15
N THR A 182 11.14 -2.16 -20.67
CA THR A 182 12.12 -2.13 -19.60
C THR A 182 13.48 -2.52 -20.16
N ARG A 183 14.51 -1.70 -19.94
CA ARG A 183 15.89 -2.04 -20.28
C ARG A 183 16.72 -2.27 -19.01
N THR A 184 17.61 -3.26 -19.08
CA THR A 184 18.56 -3.58 -18.01
C THR A 184 19.92 -2.99 -18.35
N PHE A 185 20.59 -2.37 -17.38
CA PHE A 185 21.94 -1.82 -17.50
C PHE A 185 22.82 -2.33 -16.36
N VAL A 186 23.99 -2.88 -16.68
CA VAL A 186 25.00 -3.28 -15.70
C VAL A 186 25.99 -2.14 -15.55
N LEU A 187 26.01 -1.50 -14.37
CA LEU A 187 26.72 -0.24 -14.17
C LEU A 187 28.02 -0.39 -13.38
N THR A 188 28.32 -1.58 -12.88
CA THR A 188 29.59 -1.88 -12.22
C THR A 188 30.74 -2.01 -13.23
N GLY A 189 31.97 -1.77 -12.77
CA GLY A 189 33.18 -1.86 -13.60
C GLY A 189 33.39 -0.72 -14.60
N THR A 190 32.50 0.27 -14.62
CA THR A 190 32.56 1.43 -15.51
C THR A 190 32.46 2.72 -14.67
N CYS A 191 33.06 3.83 -15.14
CA CYS A 191 33.01 5.12 -14.44
C CYS A 191 33.54 5.08 -12.98
N GLY A 192 34.41 4.12 -12.64
CA GLY A 192 34.95 3.96 -11.28
C GLY A 192 34.00 3.29 -10.28
N VAL A 193 32.84 2.79 -10.72
CA VAL A 193 31.91 2.02 -9.87
C VAL A 193 32.49 0.62 -9.62
N PRO A 194 32.81 0.22 -8.38
CA PRO A 194 33.35 -1.10 -8.11
C PRO A 194 32.28 -2.19 -8.22
N ALA A 195 32.69 -3.44 -8.42
CA ALA A 195 31.79 -4.59 -8.44
C ALA A 195 31.12 -4.87 -7.08
N THR A 196 31.68 -4.33 -6.00
CA THR A 196 31.20 -4.44 -4.63
C THR A 196 30.08 -3.45 -4.30
N ALA A 197 29.88 -2.41 -5.13
CA ALA A 197 28.84 -1.40 -4.95
C ALA A 197 27.45 -2.03 -4.76
N LYS A 198 26.68 -1.46 -3.82
CA LYS A 198 25.32 -1.89 -3.47
C LYS A 198 24.25 -0.89 -3.89
N ALA A 199 24.61 0.37 -4.06
CA ALA A 199 23.73 1.39 -4.60
C ALA A 199 24.53 2.49 -5.30
N LEU A 200 23.86 3.26 -6.15
CA LEU A 200 24.44 4.39 -6.89
C LEU A 200 23.71 5.67 -6.57
N MET A 201 24.47 6.77 -6.48
CA MET A 201 23.98 8.14 -6.55
C MET A 201 24.17 8.64 -7.98
N LEU A 202 23.08 9.02 -8.64
CA LEU A 202 23.09 9.34 -10.07
C LEU A 202 22.05 10.41 -10.44
N ASN A 203 22.20 10.97 -11.63
CA ASN A 203 21.18 11.75 -12.30
C ASN A 203 20.57 10.93 -13.45
N LEU A 204 19.25 10.80 -13.46
CA LEU A 204 18.46 10.13 -14.47
C LEU A 204 17.85 11.19 -15.39
N THR A 205 18.20 11.17 -16.67
CA THR A 205 17.73 12.17 -17.64
C THR A 205 16.88 11.54 -18.74
N ALA A 206 15.62 11.99 -18.84
CA ALA A 206 14.74 11.71 -19.97
C ALA A 206 14.95 12.79 -21.05
N ILE A 207 15.26 12.36 -22.27
CA ILE A 207 15.64 13.22 -23.39
C ILE A 207 14.67 12.98 -24.54
N GLN A 208 14.02 14.05 -25.00
CA GLN A 208 13.15 14.08 -26.19
C GLN A 208 12.12 12.93 -26.22
N PRO A 209 11.31 12.74 -25.17
CA PRO A 209 10.26 11.72 -25.17
C PRO A 209 9.19 12.06 -26.22
N ALA A 210 8.77 11.08 -27.01
CA ALA A 210 7.75 11.26 -28.04
C ALA A 210 6.33 11.39 -27.46
N ALA A 211 6.10 11.00 -26.21
CA ALA A 211 4.84 11.13 -25.49
C ALA A 211 5.10 11.46 -24.01
N ALA A 212 4.11 12.05 -23.34
CA ALA A 212 4.17 12.23 -21.89
C ALA A 212 4.15 10.89 -21.15
N GLY A 213 4.77 10.83 -19.97
CA GLY A 213 4.81 9.61 -19.15
C GLY A 213 5.85 9.70 -18.05
N TYR A 214 6.45 8.56 -17.71
CA TYR A 214 7.41 8.44 -16.61
C TYR A 214 8.52 7.43 -16.91
N LEU A 215 9.62 7.56 -16.19
CA LEU A 215 10.62 6.50 -16.02
C LEU A 215 10.59 5.98 -14.60
N THR A 216 10.71 4.66 -14.46
CA THR A 216 10.92 4.00 -13.15
C THR A 216 12.27 3.30 -13.15
N LEU A 217 13.11 3.64 -12.18
CA LEU A 217 14.45 3.12 -11.96
C LEU A 217 14.45 2.17 -10.74
N PHE A 218 14.95 0.94 -10.89
CA PHE A 218 14.92 -0.07 -9.83
C PHE A 218 16.04 -1.13 -9.98
N PRO A 219 16.40 -1.88 -8.92
CA PRO A 219 17.38 -2.96 -9.00
C PRO A 219 16.92 -4.07 -9.96
N ALA A 220 17.84 -4.62 -10.77
CA ALA A 220 17.45 -5.54 -11.85
C ALA A 220 16.81 -6.87 -11.37
N ASN A 221 17.04 -7.27 -10.13
CA ASN A 221 16.50 -8.49 -9.53
C ASN A 221 15.20 -8.28 -8.72
N LEU A 222 14.65 -7.06 -8.71
CA LEU A 222 13.39 -6.75 -8.02
C LEU A 222 12.24 -6.51 -9.01
N ALA A 223 11.01 -6.62 -8.49
CA ALA A 223 9.81 -6.23 -9.22
C ALA A 223 9.78 -4.71 -9.44
N GLU A 224 9.14 -4.28 -10.53
CA GLU A 224 8.96 -2.87 -10.85
C GLU A 224 8.14 -2.16 -9.75
N PRO A 225 8.66 -1.09 -9.13
CA PRO A 225 7.90 -0.28 -8.19
C PRO A 225 6.76 0.49 -8.86
N VAL A 226 5.69 0.76 -8.12
CA VAL A 226 4.59 1.63 -8.60
C VAL A 226 4.97 3.11 -8.69
N ALA A 227 6.05 3.51 -8.02
CA ALA A 227 6.50 4.90 -7.96
C ALA A 227 7.39 5.25 -9.16
N ALA A 228 7.13 6.39 -9.79
CA ALA A 228 7.98 6.96 -10.84
C ALA A 228 9.25 7.60 -10.24
N SER A 229 10.38 7.45 -10.93
CA SER A 229 11.62 8.17 -10.61
C SER A 229 11.67 9.55 -11.25
N ILE A 230 11.02 9.73 -12.40
CA ILE A 230 10.82 11.03 -13.05
C ILE A 230 9.59 10.98 -13.95
N THR A 231 8.81 12.05 -13.97
CA THR A 231 7.68 12.26 -14.88
C THR A 231 8.02 13.35 -15.89
N PHE A 232 7.54 13.24 -17.12
CA PHE A 232 7.87 14.17 -18.20
C PHE A 232 6.70 14.38 -19.17
N ALA A 233 6.71 15.56 -19.82
CA ALA A 233 5.87 15.86 -20.97
C ALA A 233 6.60 15.48 -22.28
N ALA A 234 5.87 15.35 -23.39
CA ALA A 234 6.45 15.12 -24.71
C ALA A 234 7.41 16.26 -25.09
N GLY A 235 8.54 15.92 -25.72
CA GLY A 235 9.58 16.85 -26.15
C GLY A 235 10.46 17.43 -25.04
N ALA A 236 10.16 17.17 -23.76
CA ALA A 236 10.92 17.72 -22.65
C ALA A 236 12.31 17.09 -22.51
N ILE A 237 13.27 17.85 -21.96
CA ILE A 237 14.54 17.32 -21.46
C ILE A 237 14.54 17.57 -19.96
N LEU A 238 14.32 16.54 -19.16
CA LEU A 238 14.21 16.63 -17.71
C LEU A 238 15.17 15.66 -17.06
N SER A 239 15.78 16.10 -15.96
CA SER A 239 16.70 15.30 -15.16
C SER A 239 16.21 15.28 -13.71
N ASN A 240 16.37 14.14 -13.05
CA ASN A 240 16.13 13.99 -11.62
C ASN A 240 17.30 13.29 -10.95
N ASN A 241 17.71 13.77 -9.79
CA ASN A 241 18.70 13.08 -8.98
C ASN A 241 18.03 11.90 -8.27
N ALA A 242 18.71 10.75 -8.23
CA ALA A 242 18.19 9.54 -7.62
C ALA A 242 19.29 8.73 -6.95
N THR A 243 18.91 8.03 -5.89
CA THR A 243 19.68 6.90 -5.35
C THR A 243 18.95 5.61 -5.72
N VAL A 244 19.68 4.63 -6.25
CA VAL A 244 19.11 3.32 -6.63
C VAL A 244 20.00 2.19 -6.14
N GLY A 245 19.37 1.13 -5.60
CA GLY A 245 20.08 -0.12 -5.29
C GLY A 245 20.54 -0.84 -6.56
N LEU A 246 21.65 -1.56 -6.46
CA LEU A 246 22.10 -2.49 -7.49
C LEU A 246 21.59 -3.89 -7.17
N ALA A 247 21.40 -4.70 -8.21
CA ALA A 247 20.96 -6.08 -8.03
C ALA A 247 21.93 -6.89 -7.15
N THR A 248 21.38 -7.64 -6.20
CA THR A 248 22.15 -8.41 -5.21
C THR A 248 22.58 -9.79 -5.71
N ASP A 249 22.18 -10.19 -6.92
CA ASP A 249 22.46 -11.47 -7.59
C ASP A 249 23.81 -11.48 -8.34
N ALA A 250 24.75 -10.65 -7.89
CA ALA A 250 26.06 -10.39 -8.51
C ALA A 250 26.03 -9.76 -9.92
N SER A 251 24.86 -9.54 -10.52
CA SER A 251 24.77 -8.86 -11.82
C SER A 251 25.11 -7.36 -11.73
N GLY A 252 24.96 -6.74 -10.55
CA GLY A 252 25.24 -5.32 -10.34
C GLY A 252 24.36 -4.39 -11.20
N GLY A 253 23.23 -4.90 -11.69
CA GLY A 253 22.40 -4.22 -12.68
C GLY A 253 21.25 -3.41 -12.09
N ILE A 254 20.81 -2.44 -12.87
CA ILE A 254 19.54 -1.71 -12.70
C ILE A 254 18.62 -2.00 -13.88
N LYS A 255 17.32 -1.76 -13.69
CA LYS A 255 16.31 -1.69 -14.75
C LYS A 255 15.72 -0.29 -14.82
N VAL A 256 15.43 0.15 -16.04
CA VAL A 256 14.71 1.38 -16.32
C VAL A 256 13.50 1.05 -17.18
N LYS A 257 12.30 1.29 -16.63
CA LYS A 257 11.02 1.19 -17.34
C LYS A 257 10.68 2.51 -18.00
N ASN A 258 10.25 2.49 -19.26
CA ASN A 258 9.53 3.57 -19.91
C ASN A 258 8.02 3.35 -19.80
N GLY A 259 7.35 4.16 -18.99
CA GLY A 259 5.91 4.14 -18.77
C GLY A 259 5.10 5.03 -19.72
N SER A 260 5.68 5.50 -20.82
CA SER A 260 5.00 6.32 -21.83
C SER A 260 4.57 5.50 -23.06
N ALA A 261 3.70 6.11 -23.88
CA ALA A 261 3.30 5.57 -25.18
C ALA A 261 4.30 5.90 -26.32
N GLY A 262 5.43 6.55 -26.02
CA GLY A 262 6.41 7.01 -27.00
C GLY A 262 7.82 6.49 -26.72
N THR A 263 8.70 6.61 -27.72
CA THR A 263 10.14 6.38 -27.54
C THR A 263 10.79 7.55 -26.82
N LEU A 264 11.87 7.31 -26.08
CA LEU A 264 12.69 8.38 -25.50
C LEU A 264 14.15 7.97 -25.37
N HIS A 265 15.03 8.96 -25.40
CA HIS A 265 16.43 8.75 -25.08
C HIS A 265 16.67 8.92 -23.58
N LEU A 266 17.38 7.96 -23.01
CA LEU A 266 17.85 7.99 -21.65
C LEU A 266 19.35 8.36 -21.60
N ALA A 267 19.70 9.19 -20.62
CA ALA A 267 21.08 9.33 -20.13
C ALA A 267 21.15 9.12 -18.61
N ILE A 268 22.22 8.50 -18.13
CA ILE A 268 22.51 8.32 -16.71
C ILE A 268 23.92 8.84 -16.43
N ASP A 269 24.01 9.76 -15.48
CA ASP A 269 25.27 10.33 -15.00
C ASP A 269 25.47 9.91 -13.55
N VAL A 270 26.54 9.16 -13.24
CA VAL A 270 26.84 8.69 -11.87
C VAL A 270 27.77 9.67 -11.16
N THR A 271 27.51 9.94 -9.89
CA THR A 271 28.30 10.88 -9.05
C THR A 271 28.84 10.24 -7.76
N GLY A 272 28.41 9.02 -7.43
CA GLY A 272 28.95 8.26 -6.32
C GLY A 272 28.26 6.91 -6.14
N TYR A 273 28.73 6.12 -5.19
CA TYR A 273 28.19 4.80 -4.85
C TYR A 273 28.23 4.53 -3.35
N TYR A 274 27.48 3.50 -2.94
CA TYR A 274 27.44 3.01 -1.57
C TYR A 274 27.93 1.55 -1.53
N GLU A 275 28.84 1.19 -0.63
CA GLU A 275 29.29 -0.19 -0.40
C GLU A 275 29.59 -0.52 1.06
#